data_AF-A0A6B2C967-F1
#
_entry.id   AF-A0A6B2C967-F1
#
_cell.length_a   1.000
_cell.length_b   1.000
_cell.length_c   1.000
_cell.angle_alpha   90.00
_cell.angle_beta   90.00
_cell.angle_gamma   90.00
#
_symmetry.space_group_name_H-M   'P 1'
#
loop_
_entity.id
_entity.type
_entity.pdbx_description
1 polymer ?
#
loop_
_entity_poly.entity_id
_entity_poly.type
_entity_poly.pdbx_seq_one_letter_code
_entity_poly.pdbx_strand_id
1 'polypeptide(L)'
;MNGLFLFLWNPLVWILVFLGYILMFALASVIAPKVAGRLSGKFSLYTSMIILFLMIVFIFTATLLGLTYLLMIGLGAEPSLQNAGVVLSGFVVPLMIFVILMNLITYIISPYLINLMYRARHDPRIQEIVDRVASRVGLSKPPKTVVVEGPPNAFAYGNFVTGRYVAVTSEMLNMTSDDELEAVIGHELGHHIHKDNMIMLFLGILPAVIYYLGINLINISLYRMGLSNRRQNNGGIILLAAGFIAVMISFLLQILVLAFSRLREYYADTVGVRAAGKDAMQRALAKIHIYYNRNYRDRIEIANSKLKTLFIYALTDAVAEPYYRVSREDIERIMRMPVSALEEIFATHPPMPKRLRFIENLSWL
;
A
#
# COMPACT_ATOMS: atom_id res chain seq x y z
N MET A 1 34.23 -13.59 3.82
CA MET A 1 32.82 -14.03 3.67
C MET A 1 32.06 -14.13 4.99
N ASN A 2 32.53 -13.54 6.10
CA ASN A 2 31.89 -13.70 7.43
C ASN A 2 30.99 -12.52 7.85
N GLY A 3 31.09 -11.36 7.19
CA GLY A 3 30.37 -10.14 7.60
C GLY A 3 28.87 -10.14 7.32
N LEU A 4 28.43 -10.71 6.18
CA LEU A 4 27.02 -10.79 5.81
C LEU A 4 26.24 -11.77 6.70
N PHE A 5 26.89 -12.89 7.07
CA PHE A 5 26.34 -13.90 7.98
C PHE A 5 26.27 -13.36 9.42
N LEU A 6 27.28 -12.59 9.87
CA LEU A 6 27.26 -11.92 11.17
C LEU A 6 26.26 -10.75 11.25
N PHE A 7 25.95 -10.07 10.13
CA PHE A 7 24.98 -8.97 10.08
C PHE A 7 23.53 -9.44 10.21
N LEU A 8 23.13 -10.49 9.48
CA LEU A 8 21.80 -11.09 9.59
C LEU A 8 21.53 -11.67 10.99
N TRP A 9 22.59 -12.03 11.71
CA TRP A 9 22.53 -12.56 13.09
C TRP A 9 23.00 -11.56 14.15
N ASN A 10 23.17 -10.28 13.81
CA ASN A 10 23.58 -9.27 14.78
C ASN A 10 22.38 -8.88 15.65
N PRO A 11 22.34 -9.25 16.94
CA PRO A 11 21.18 -9.02 17.80
C PRO A 11 20.90 -7.52 17.98
N LEU A 12 21.91 -6.66 17.86
CA LEU A 12 21.78 -5.22 18.01
C LEU A 12 20.97 -4.59 16.87
N VAL A 13 21.16 -5.07 15.64
CA VAL A 13 20.40 -4.62 14.45
C VAL A 13 18.93 -4.99 14.60
N TRP A 14 18.64 -6.23 15.03
CA TRP A 14 17.27 -6.68 15.29
C TRP A 14 16.62 -5.98 16.47
N ILE A 15 17.36 -5.74 17.56
CA ILE A 15 16.87 -4.98 18.72
C ILE A 15 16.51 -3.55 18.31
N LEU A 16 17.30 -2.91 17.46
CA LEU A 16 17.04 -1.54 17.04
C LEU A 16 15.92 -1.45 15.99
N VAL A 17 15.84 -2.41 15.08
CA VAL A 17 14.68 -2.58 14.19
C VAL A 17 13.41 -2.79 15.03
N PHE A 18 13.46 -3.65 16.05
CA PHE A 18 12.36 -3.95 16.95
C PHE A 18 11.94 -2.75 17.83
N LEU A 19 12.90 -2.05 18.43
CA LEU A 19 12.67 -0.80 19.16
C LEU A 19 12.03 0.25 18.28
N GLY A 20 12.49 0.31 17.03
CA GLY A 20 11.89 1.18 16.06
C GLY A 20 10.44 0.81 15.75
N TYR A 21 10.17 -0.48 15.53
CA TYR A 21 8.81 -0.97 15.33
C TYR A 21 7.91 -0.62 16.53
N ILE A 22 8.39 -0.77 17.76
CA ILE A 22 7.66 -0.40 18.98
C ILE A 22 7.38 1.10 19.02
N LEU A 23 8.38 1.95 18.74
CA LEU A 23 8.22 3.40 18.76
C LEU A 23 7.23 3.87 17.69
N MET A 24 7.32 3.31 16.47
CA MET A 24 6.36 3.55 15.41
C MET A 24 4.95 3.11 15.83
N PHE A 25 4.81 1.93 16.44
CA PHE A 25 3.53 1.42 16.93
C PHE A 25 2.92 2.32 18.02
N ALA A 26 3.75 2.82 18.93
CA ALA A 26 3.35 3.78 19.95
C ALA A 26 2.92 5.15 19.35
N LEU A 27 3.68 5.67 18.38
CA LEU A 27 3.34 6.93 17.70
C LEU A 27 2.06 6.81 16.90
N ALA A 28 1.92 5.73 16.13
CA ALA A 28 0.76 5.51 15.29
C ALA A 28 -0.50 5.28 16.15
N SER A 29 -0.41 4.48 17.21
CA SER A 29 -1.54 4.23 18.13
C SER A 29 -2.03 5.47 18.88
N VAL A 30 -1.13 6.38 19.27
CA VAL A 30 -1.48 7.51 20.15
C VAL A 30 -1.85 8.76 19.37
N ILE A 31 -1.13 9.06 18.28
CA ILE A 31 -1.23 10.34 17.57
C ILE A 31 -2.22 10.26 16.40
N ALA A 32 -2.17 9.19 15.60
CA ALA A 32 -2.97 9.10 14.39
C ALA A 32 -4.50 9.17 14.63
N PRO A 33 -5.08 8.51 15.65
CA PRO A 33 -6.52 8.59 15.90
C PRO A 33 -6.97 9.99 16.36
N LYS A 34 -6.14 10.66 17.18
CA LYS A 34 -6.43 11.99 17.72
C LYS A 34 -6.37 13.08 16.66
N VAL A 35 -5.44 12.96 15.70
CA VAL A 35 -5.33 13.89 14.58
C VAL A 35 -6.43 13.63 13.54
N ALA A 36 -6.70 12.37 13.21
CA ALA A 36 -7.75 12.00 12.26
C ALA A 36 -9.15 12.44 12.74
N GLY A 37 -9.50 12.19 14.01
CA GLY A 37 -10.82 12.54 14.55
C GLY A 37 -11.13 14.05 14.61
N ARG A 38 -10.10 14.91 14.72
CA ARG A 38 -10.28 16.37 14.70
C ARG A 38 -10.47 16.96 13.30
N LEU A 39 -10.05 16.24 12.26
CA LEU A 39 -10.04 16.72 10.88
C LEU A 39 -11.13 16.06 10.01
N SER A 40 -11.76 14.96 10.44
CA SER A 40 -12.60 14.07 9.63
C SER A 40 -13.98 14.61 9.18
N GLY A 41 -14.19 15.92 9.17
CA GLY A 41 -15.45 16.54 8.71
C GLY A 41 -15.27 17.83 7.90
N LYS A 42 -14.03 18.30 7.72
CA LYS A 42 -13.75 19.61 7.10
C LYS A 42 -13.17 19.54 5.69
N PHE A 43 -12.75 18.35 5.24
CA PHE A 43 -12.02 18.19 3.99
C PHE A 43 -12.72 17.22 3.05
N SER A 44 -12.81 17.59 1.78
CA SER A 44 -13.19 16.65 0.73
C SER A 44 -12.15 15.53 0.62
N LEU A 45 -12.54 14.38 0.06
CA LEU A 45 -11.64 13.25 -0.17
C LEU A 45 -10.40 13.67 -0.98
N TYR A 46 -10.61 14.48 -2.02
CA TYR A 46 -9.53 15.06 -2.82
C TYR A 46 -8.59 15.95 -2.02
N THR A 47 -9.13 16.84 -1.18
CA THR A 47 -8.31 17.72 -0.35
C THR A 47 -7.45 16.92 0.62
N SER A 48 -8.02 15.86 1.20
CA SER A 48 -7.31 14.97 2.12
C SER A 48 -6.15 14.25 1.42
N MET A 49 -6.37 13.78 0.19
CA MET A 49 -5.32 13.17 -0.63
C MET A 49 -4.21 14.16 -0.99
N ILE A 50 -4.53 15.40 -1.38
CA ILE A 50 -3.54 16.43 -1.70
C ILE A 50 -2.68 16.75 -0.48
N ILE A 51 -3.31 16.94 0.69
CA ILE A 51 -2.60 17.22 1.95
C ILE A 51 -1.65 16.06 2.28
N LEU A 52 -2.13 14.81 2.23
CA LEU A 52 -1.28 13.65 2.49
C LEU A 52 -0.12 13.54 1.48
N PHE A 53 -0.38 13.77 0.20
CA PHE A 53 0.66 13.74 -0.83
C PHE A 53 1.75 14.78 -0.56
N LEU A 54 1.36 16.04 -0.29
CA LEU A 54 2.31 17.11 0.02
C LEU A 54 3.10 16.82 1.30
N MET A 55 2.45 16.26 2.32
CA MET A 55 3.09 15.87 3.57
C MET A 55 4.12 14.75 3.36
N ILE A 56 3.80 13.71 2.57
CA ILE A 56 4.73 12.63 2.23
C ILE A 56 5.96 13.20 1.50
N VAL A 57 5.74 14.02 0.47
CA VAL A 57 6.83 14.63 -0.32
C VAL A 57 7.70 15.55 0.55
N PHE A 58 7.08 16.34 1.44
CA PHE A 58 7.80 17.21 2.36
C PHE A 58 8.67 16.41 3.33
N ILE A 59 8.10 15.42 4.03
CA ILE A 59 8.85 14.58 4.97
C ILE A 59 9.98 13.85 4.25
N PHE A 60 9.73 13.29 3.07
CA PHE A 60 10.75 12.65 2.25
C PHE A 60 11.90 13.61 1.92
N THR A 61 11.58 14.80 1.40
CA THR A 61 12.59 15.79 0.99
C THR A 61 13.40 16.29 2.18
N ALA A 62 12.75 16.64 3.29
CA ALA A 62 13.42 17.07 4.51
C ALA A 62 14.35 15.99 5.07
N THR A 63 13.92 14.73 5.03
CA THR A 63 14.73 13.58 5.46
C THR A 63 15.93 13.40 4.55
N LEU A 64 15.73 13.49 3.23
CA LEU A 64 16.83 13.36 2.26
C LEU A 64 17.92 14.41 2.48
N LEU A 65 17.53 15.67 2.70
CA LEU A 65 18.44 16.77 3.00
C LEU A 65 19.13 16.57 4.35
N GLY A 66 18.39 16.19 5.39
CA GLY A 66 18.94 15.92 6.72
C GLY A 66 19.93 14.76 6.72
N LEU A 67 19.63 13.66 6.02
CA LEU A 67 20.54 12.52 5.89
C LEU A 67 21.78 12.87 5.07
N THR A 68 21.64 13.68 4.03
CA THR A 68 22.79 14.18 3.24
C THR A 68 23.72 15.01 4.13
N TYR A 69 23.16 15.89 4.96
CA TYR A 69 23.90 16.67 5.95
C TYR A 69 24.64 15.80 6.98
N LEU A 70 23.93 14.84 7.58
CA LEU A 70 24.53 13.91 8.54
C LEU A 70 25.57 12.99 7.92
N LEU A 71 25.41 12.61 6.65
CA LEU A 71 26.39 11.84 5.90
C LEU A 71 27.68 12.64 5.69
N MET A 72 27.60 13.92 5.31
CA MET A 72 28.79 14.78 5.17
C MET A 72 29.57 14.86 6.48
N ILE A 73 28.90 15.20 7.60
CA ILE A 73 29.55 15.28 8.91
C ILE A 73 30.11 13.92 9.32
N GLY A 74 29.34 12.86 9.11
CA GLY A 74 29.74 11.49 9.42
C GLY A 74 31.02 11.10 8.69
N LEU A 75 31.16 11.49 7.41
CA LEU A 75 32.37 11.26 6.61
C LEU A 75 33.53 12.21 6.97
N GLY A 76 33.30 13.25 7.78
CA GLY A 76 34.29 14.26 8.13
C GLY A 76 34.45 15.37 7.08
N ALA A 77 33.48 15.51 6.18
CA ALA A 77 33.43 16.61 5.22
C ALA A 77 32.72 17.82 5.83
N GLU A 78 33.20 19.03 5.52
CA GLU A 78 32.52 20.25 5.96
C GLU A 78 31.16 20.40 5.25
N PRO A 79 30.07 20.72 5.98
CA PRO A 79 28.77 20.95 5.35
C PRO A 79 28.79 22.19 4.46
N SER A 80 28.86 21.97 3.14
CA SER A 80 28.81 23.03 2.13
C SER A 80 27.95 22.57 0.95
N LEU A 81 27.44 23.51 0.15
CA LEU A 81 26.66 23.17 -1.05
C LEU A 81 27.47 22.34 -2.05
N GLN A 82 28.77 22.61 -2.16
CA GLN A 82 29.67 21.84 -3.03
C GLN A 82 29.78 20.39 -2.56
N ASN A 83 30.05 20.16 -1.27
CA ASN A 83 30.17 18.82 -0.70
C ASN A 83 28.82 18.09 -0.72
N ALA A 84 27.71 18.80 -0.52
CA ALA A 84 26.37 18.25 -0.66
C ALA A 84 26.12 17.79 -2.10
N GLY A 85 26.52 18.57 -3.10
CA GLY A 85 26.44 18.19 -4.51
C GLY A 85 27.24 16.92 -4.82
N VAL A 86 28.44 16.77 -4.25
CA VAL A 86 29.27 15.57 -4.39
C VAL A 86 28.61 14.36 -3.73
N VAL A 87 28.11 14.49 -2.49
CA VAL A 87 27.41 13.39 -1.79
C VAL A 87 26.13 12.98 -2.52
N LEU A 88 25.35 13.96 -2.99
CA LEU A 88 24.13 13.69 -3.72
C LEU A 88 24.43 12.96 -5.03
N SER A 89 25.34 13.48 -5.85
CA SER A 89 25.67 12.88 -7.15
C SER A 89 26.42 11.56 -7.05
N GLY A 90 27.31 11.39 -6.06
CA GLY A 90 28.14 10.21 -5.89
C GLY A 90 27.48 9.05 -5.14
N PHE A 91 26.47 9.33 -4.31
CA PHE A 91 25.88 8.32 -3.42
C PHE A 91 24.35 8.29 -3.47
N VAL A 92 23.69 9.42 -3.19
CA VAL A 92 22.22 9.45 -3.04
C VAL A 92 21.51 9.22 -4.37
N VAL A 93 21.92 9.92 -5.44
CA VAL A 93 21.33 9.83 -6.77
C VAL A 93 21.51 8.44 -7.40
N PRO A 94 22.72 7.83 -7.40
CA PRO A 94 22.89 6.47 -7.88
C PRO A 94 22.00 5.46 -7.14
N LEU A 95 21.87 5.58 -5.82
CA LEU A 95 20.97 4.73 -5.04
C LEU A 95 19.51 4.96 -5.41
N MET A 96 19.06 6.20 -5.57
CA MET A 96 17.70 6.50 -6.02
C MET A 96 17.43 5.93 -7.40
N ILE A 97 18.36 6.10 -8.35
CA ILE A 97 18.26 5.51 -9.69
C ILE A 97 18.15 3.98 -9.59
N PHE A 98 18.97 3.34 -8.76
CA PHE A 98 18.89 1.90 -8.53
C PHE A 98 17.52 1.48 -7.98
N VAL A 99 17.01 2.14 -6.94
CA VAL A 99 15.70 1.83 -6.35
C VAL A 99 14.57 2.05 -7.37
N ILE A 100 14.58 3.15 -8.11
CA ILE A 100 13.60 3.45 -9.15
C ILE A 100 13.65 2.38 -10.24
N LEU A 101 14.85 2.03 -10.72
CA LEU A 101 15.04 1.03 -11.76
C LEU A 101 14.52 -0.34 -11.33
N MET A 102 14.85 -0.79 -10.12
CA MET A 102 14.38 -2.09 -9.59
C MET A 102 12.85 -2.12 -9.45
N ASN A 103 12.24 -1.02 -8.98
CA ASN A 103 10.79 -0.91 -8.89
C ASN A 103 10.13 -0.87 -10.28
N LEU A 104 10.73 -0.16 -11.23
CA LEU A 104 10.22 -0.07 -12.61
C LEU A 104 10.29 -1.43 -13.33
N ILE A 105 11.40 -2.15 -13.18
CA ILE A 105 11.55 -3.52 -13.71
C ILE A 105 10.45 -4.41 -13.13
N THR A 106 10.25 -4.37 -11.81
CA THR A 106 9.19 -5.14 -11.14
C THR A 106 7.80 -4.76 -11.67
N TYR A 107 7.54 -3.46 -11.83
CA TYR A 107 6.27 -2.95 -12.35
C TYR A 107 5.99 -3.38 -13.80
N ILE A 108 7.02 -3.44 -14.64
CA ILE A 108 6.90 -3.87 -16.04
C ILE A 108 6.64 -5.38 -16.12
N ILE A 109 7.34 -6.18 -15.29
CA ILE A 109 7.27 -7.64 -15.30
C ILE A 109 6.01 -8.17 -14.56
N SER A 110 5.47 -7.43 -13.59
CA SER A 110 4.41 -7.92 -12.71
C SER A 110 3.16 -8.44 -13.43
N PRO A 111 2.63 -7.83 -14.52
CA PRO A 111 1.43 -8.37 -15.18
C PRO A 111 1.68 -9.71 -15.85
N TYR A 112 2.89 -9.94 -16.37
CA TYR A 112 3.28 -11.25 -16.90
C TYR A 112 3.34 -12.31 -15.80
N LEU A 113 3.97 -11.99 -14.67
CA LEU A 113 4.02 -12.89 -13.51
C LEU A 113 2.64 -13.19 -12.95
N ILE A 114 1.77 -12.19 -12.80
CA ILE A 114 0.39 -12.35 -12.33
C ILE A 114 -0.36 -13.31 -13.25
N ASN A 115 -0.34 -13.07 -14.57
CA ASN A 115 -1.02 -13.93 -15.54
C ASN A 115 -0.52 -15.38 -15.48
N LEU A 116 0.79 -15.57 -15.33
CA LEU A 116 1.40 -16.89 -15.23
C LEU A 116 1.03 -17.60 -13.92
N MET A 117 1.16 -16.92 -12.78
CA MET A 117 0.89 -17.50 -11.46
C MET A 117 -0.58 -17.89 -11.28
N TYR A 118 -1.49 -17.05 -11.76
CA TYR A 118 -2.94 -17.28 -11.63
C TYR A 118 -3.55 -18.04 -12.81
N ARG A 119 -2.73 -18.49 -13.77
CA ARG A 119 -3.16 -19.20 -14.99
C ARG A 119 -4.30 -18.46 -15.70
N ALA A 120 -4.16 -17.15 -15.81
CA ALA A 120 -5.19 -16.25 -16.30
C ALA A 120 -5.68 -16.67 -17.69
N ARG A 121 -7.01 -16.78 -17.85
CA ARG A 121 -7.66 -17.12 -19.12
C ARG A 121 -8.59 -16.01 -19.54
N HIS A 122 -8.62 -15.70 -20.83
CA HIS A 122 -9.59 -14.74 -21.33
C HIS A 122 -11.00 -15.36 -21.32
N ASP A 123 -11.99 -14.58 -20.90
CA ASP A 123 -13.40 -14.96 -20.94
C ASP A 123 -14.21 -13.84 -21.62
N PRO A 124 -14.79 -14.10 -22.81
CA PRO A 124 -15.60 -13.13 -23.54
C PRO A 124 -16.82 -12.62 -22.74
N ARG A 125 -17.45 -13.46 -21.90
CA ARG A 125 -18.62 -13.04 -21.12
C ARG A 125 -18.25 -11.95 -20.11
N ILE A 126 -17.10 -12.09 -19.46
CA ILE A 126 -16.62 -11.09 -18.51
C ILE A 126 -16.16 -9.82 -19.23
N GLN A 127 -15.59 -9.97 -20.43
CA GLN A 127 -15.25 -8.81 -21.27
C GLN A 127 -16.49 -7.96 -21.58
N GLU A 128 -17.61 -8.57 -21.95
CA GLU A 128 -18.87 -7.84 -22.22
C GLU A 128 -19.38 -7.06 -21.01
N ILE A 129 -19.29 -7.65 -19.80
CA ILE A 129 -19.68 -6.97 -18.56
C ILE A 129 -18.75 -5.78 -18.30
N VAL A 130 -17.44 -5.98 -18.43
CA VAL A 130 -16.45 -4.91 -18.24
C VAL A 130 -16.61 -3.80 -19.25
N ASP A 131 -16.89 -4.10 -20.51
CA ASP A 131 -17.11 -3.10 -21.56
C ASP A 131 -18.36 -2.26 -21.26
N ARG A 132 -19.44 -2.90 -20.81
CA ARG A 132 -20.67 -2.23 -20.40
C ARG A 132 -20.44 -1.31 -19.21
N VAL A 133 -19.76 -1.79 -18.16
CA VAL A 133 -19.46 -0.98 -16.97
C VAL A 133 -18.50 0.16 -17.34
N ALA A 134 -17.48 -0.10 -18.15
CA ALA A 134 -16.55 0.91 -18.66
C ALA A 134 -17.28 2.04 -19.38
N SER A 135 -18.27 1.71 -20.22
CA SER A 135 -19.12 2.70 -20.88
C SER A 135 -19.90 3.56 -19.88
N ARG A 136 -20.49 2.98 -18.83
CA ARG A 136 -21.24 3.72 -17.81
C ARG A 136 -20.36 4.68 -17.00
N VAL A 137 -19.13 4.28 -16.71
CA VAL A 137 -18.19 5.09 -15.92
C VAL A 137 -17.31 6.03 -16.76
N GLY A 138 -17.55 6.10 -18.08
CA GLY A 138 -16.87 7.02 -18.99
C GLY A 138 -15.45 6.61 -19.38
N LEU A 139 -15.12 5.32 -19.32
CA LEU A 139 -13.80 4.80 -19.68
C LEU A 139 -13.77 4.40 -21.17
N SER A 140 -13.11 5.22 -22.00
CA SER A 140 -13.06 5.04 -23.47
C SER A 140 -12.29 3.82 -23.96
N LYS A 141 -11.33 3.32 -23.18
CA LYS A 141 -10.53 2.13 -23.49
C LYS A 141 -10.70 1.12 -22.35
N PRO A 142 -11.61 0.14 -22.48
CA PRO A 142 -11.81 -0.87 -21.45
C PRO A 142 -10.54 -1.72 -21.28
N PRO A 143 -10.23 -2.15 -20.04
CA PRO A 143 -9.13 -3.08 -19.81
C PRO A 143 -9.48 -4.47 -20.34
N LYS A 144 -8.45 -5.26 -20.61
CA LYS A 144 -8.61 -6.68 -20.96
C LYS A 144 -9.06 -7.46 -19.73
N THR A 145 -10.00 -8.38 -19.90
CA THR A 145 -10.47 -9.23 -18.80
C THR A 145 -9.82 -10.59 -18.81
N VAL A 146 -9.58 -11.10 -17.60
CA VAL A 146 -9.15 -12.48 -17.39
C VAL A 146 -9.90 -13.09 -16.22
N VAL A 147 -10.19 -14.39 -16.33
CA VAL A 147 -10.66 -15.23 -15.24
C VAL A 147 -9.49 -16.00 -14.66
N VAL A 148 -9.46 -16.06 -13.34
CA VAL A 148 -8.41 -16.73 -12.57
C VAL A 148 -9.02 -17.70 -11.55
N GLU A 149 -8.22 -18.65 -11.09
CA GLU A 149 -8.59 -19.54 -9.99
C GLU A 149 -8.19 -18.91 -8.65
N GLY A 150 -9.03 -19.12 -7.62
CA GLY A 150 -8.79 -18.61 -6.27
C GLY A 150 -10.09 -18.22 -5.55
N PRO A 151 -9.98 -17.80 -4.27
CA PRO A 151 -11.13 -17.33 -3.49
C PRO A 151 -11.78 -16.10 -4.14
N PRO A 152 -13.03 -15.74 -3.79
CA PRO A 152 -13.75 -14.58 -4.32
C PRO A 152 -12.92 -13.30 -4.26
N ASN A 153 -12.47 -12.84 -5.41
CA ASN A 153 -11.66 -11.64 -5.55
C ASN A 153 -11.78 -11.09 -6.97
N ALA A 154 -11.59 -9.79 -7.09
CA ALA A 154 -11.34 -9.12 -8.37
C ALA A 154 -10.18 -8.14 -8.14
N PHE A 155 -9.38 -7.89 -9.17
CA PHE A 155 -8.29 -6.91 -9.05
C PHE A 155 -7.89 -6.30 -10.40
N ALA A 156 -7.66 -5.00 -10.38
CA ALA A 156 -7.09 -4.23 -11.46
C ALA A 156 -5.55 -4.27 -11.42
N TYR A 157 -4.93 -4.62 -12.54
CA TYR A 157 -3.48 -4.60 -12.67
C TYR A 157 -3.07 -4.25 -14.11
N GLY A 158 -1.76 -4.16 -14.34
CA GLY A 158 -1.21 -3.80 -15.65
C GLY A 158 -0.40 -2.51 -15.59
N ASN A 159 0.20 -2.21 -16.74
CA ASN A 159 1.10 -1.08 -16.91
C ASN A 159 1.00 -0.51 -18.33
N PHE A 160 1.79 0.53 -18.60
CA PHE A 160 1.79 1.21 -19.90
C PHE A 160 2.42 0.35 -21.03
N VAL A 161 3.15 -0.73 -20.70
CA VAL A 161 3.80 -1.62 -21.69
C VAL A 161 2.88 -2.77 -22.09
N THR A 162 2.31 -3.47 -21.11
CA THR A 162 1.46 -4.66 -21.34
C THR A 162 0.00 -4.30 -21.57
N GLY A 163 -0.40 -3.08 -21.20
CA GLY A 163 -1.80 -2.66 -21.14
C GLY A 163 -2.44 -2.93 -19.77
N ARG A 164 -3.72 -2.60 -19.67
CA ARG A 164 -4.54 -2.65 -18.45
C ARG A 164 -5.38 -3.93 -18.44
N TYR A 165 -5.45 -4.56 -17.28
CA TYR A 165 -6.14 -5.81 -17.04
C TYR A 165 -7.07 -5.72 -15.84
N VAL A 166 -8.17 -6.46 -15.88
CA VAL A 166 -9.02 -6.75 -14.72
C VAL A 166 -9.11 -8.27 -14.61
N ALA A 167 -8.68 -8.81 -13.48
CA ALA A 167 -8.87 -10.22 -13.15
C ALA A 167 -10.10 -10.39 -12.26
N VAL A 168 -10.87 -11.43 -12.51
CA VAL A 168 -11.98 -11.86 -11.65
C VAL A 168 -11.82 -13.35 -11.35
N THR A 169 -11.94 -13.75 -10.08
CA THR A 169 -11.84 -15.17 -9.73
C THR A 169 -13.13 -15.90 -10.07
N SER A 170 -13.03 -17.18 -10.41
CA SER A 170 -14.20 -18.02 -10.73
C SER A 170 -15.19 -18.08 -9.57
N GLU A 171 -14.69 -18.10 -8.32
CA GLU A 171 -15.54 -18.06 -7.12
C GLU A 171 -16.27 -16.72 -6.97
N MET A 172 -15.66 -15.59 -7.37
CA MET A 172 -16.36 -14.31 -7.35
C MET A 172 -17.56 -14.33 -8.30
N LEU A 173 -17.40 -14.88 -9.50
CA LEU A 173 -18.46 -14.98 -10.50
C LEU A 173 -19.65 -15.82 -10.00
N ASN A 174 -19.38 -16.87 -9.25
CA ASN A 174 -20.43 -17.74 -8.70
C ASN A 174 -21.12 -17.13 -7.46
N MET A 175 -20.45 -16.21 -6.76
CA MET A 175 -20.89 -15.65 -5.49
C MET A 175 -21.73 -14.37 -5.64
N THR A 176 -21.40 -13.52 -6.61
CA THR A 176 -22.06 -12.23 -6.85
C THR A 176 -23.19 -12.35 -7.87
N SER A 177 -24.29 -11.63 -7.66
CA SER A 177 -25.26 -11.38 -8.73
C SER A 177 -24.70 -10.44 -9.80
N ASP A 178 -25.35 -10.33 -10.97
CA ASP A 178 -24.88 -9.49 -12.08
C ASP A 178 -24.67 -8.02 -11.66
N ASP A 179 -25.58 -7.44 -10.88
CA ASP A 179 -25.45 -6.06 -10.39
C ASP A 179 -24.33 -5.89 -9.36
N GLU A 180 -24.13 -6.86 -8.47
CA GLU A 180 -23.03 -6.91 -7.51
C GLU A 180 -21.67 -7.05 -8.24
N LEU A 181 -21.60 -7.88 -9.27
CA LEU A 181 -20.41 -8.06 -10.09
C LEU A 181 -20.08 -6.77 -10.85
N GLU A 182 -21.09 -6.09 -11.41
CA GLU A 182 -20.92 -4.78 -12.05
C GLU A 182 -20.43 -3.71 -11.06
N ALA A 183 -20.86 -3.75 -9.79
CA ALA A 183 -20.37 -2.86 -8.75
C ALA A 183 -18.89 -3.10 -8.45
N VAL A 184 -18.48 -4.36 -8.28
CA VAL A 184 -17.08 -4.76 -8.05
C VAL A 184 -16.22 -4.37 -9.24
N ILE A 185 -16.65 -4.66 -10.46
CA ILE A 185 -15.95 -4.26 -11.69
C ILE A 185 -15.83 -2.73 -11.74
N GLY A 186 -16.89 -1.99 -11.40
CA GLY A 186 -16.85 -0.53 -11.33
C GLY A 186 -15.79 -0.01 -10.36
N HIS A 187 -15.64 -0.63 -9.19
CA HIS A 187 -14.57 -0.34 -8.24
C HIS A 187 -13.18 -0.59 -8.86
N GLU A 188 -12.95 -1.74 -9.48
CA GLU A 188 -11.68 -2.07 -10.15
C GLU A 188 -11.37 -1.13 -11.32
N LEU A 189 -12.38 -0.72 -12.09
CA LEU A 189 -12.22 0.31 -13.13
C LEU A 189 -11.89 1.67 -12.52
N GLY A 190 -12.36 1.96 -11.30
CA GLY A 190 -12.00 3.16 -10.54
C GLY A 190 -10.49 3.28 -10.35
N HIS A 191 -9.81 2.23 -9.91
CA HIS A 191 -8.34 2.22 -9.78
C HIS A 191 -7.62 2.59 -11.08
N HIS A 192 -8.20 2.12 -12.15
CA HIS A 192 -7.75 2.21 -13.51
C HIS A 192 -7.96 3.62 -14.10
N ILE A 193 -9.13 4.23 -13.86
CA ILE A 193 -9.45 5.63 -14.19
C ILE A 193 -8.55 6.58 -13.43
N HIS A 194 -8.35 6.31 -12.14
CA HIS A 194 -7.61 7.19 -11.26
C HIS A 194 -6.09 6.95 -11.30
N LYS A 195 -5.60 5.97 -12.06
CA LYS A 195 -4.18 5.59 -12.21
C LYS A 195 -3.51 5.18 -10.90
N ASP A 196 -4.22 4.42 -10.06
CA ASP A 196 -3.74 3.97 -8.75
C ASP A 196 -2.38 3.28 -8.81
N ASN A 197 -2.21 2.36 -9.75
CA ASN A 197 -0.96 1.60 -9.89
C ASN A 197 0.26 2.51 -10.06
N MET A 198 0.14 3.61 -10.80
CA MET A 198 1.26 4.54 -11.05
C MET A 198 1.50 5.47 -9.86
N ILE A 199 0.43 5.96 -9.23
CA ILE A 199 0.53 6.83 -8.04
C ILE A 199 1.12 6.06 -6.86
N MET A 200 0.66 4.84 -6.63
CA MET A 200 1.15 3.97 -5.56
C MET A 200 2.58 3.48 -5.82
N LEU A 201 2.96 3.24 -7.09
CA LEU A 201 4.36 2.98 -7.45
C LEU A 201 5.26 4.15 -7.05
N PHE A 202 4.89 5.38 -7.42
CA PHE A 202 5.66 6.58 -7.06
C PHE A 202 5.75 6.76 -5.54
N LEU A 203 4.61 6.71 -4.84
CA LEU A 203 4.56 6.88 -3.39
C LEU A 203 5.31 5.77 -2.65
N GLY A 204 5.30 4.54 -3.15
CA GLY A 204 6.03 3.40 -2.56
C GLY A 204 7.55 3.47 -2.72
N ILE A 205 8.06 4.18 -3.74
CA ILE A 205 9.50 4.39 -3.92
C ILE A 205 10.09 5.27 -2.81
N LEU A 206 9.34 6.27 -2.33
CA LEU A 206 9.83 7.25 -1.35
C LEU A 206 10.29 6.60 -0.02
N PRO A 207 9.47 5.80 0.70
CA PRO A 207 9.94 5.10 1.88
C PRO A 207 11.07 4.10 1.55
N ALA A 208 11.03 3.43 0.39
CA ALA A 208 12.07 2.49 -0.01
C ALA A 208 13.44 3.16 -0.15
N VAL A 209 13.51 4.33 -0.79
CA VAL A 209 14.76 5.12 -0.91
C VAL A 209 15.32 5.46 0.47
N ILE A 210 14.50 5.99 1.38
CA ILE A 210 14.94 6.36 2.73
C ILE A 210 15.38 5.12 3.52
N TYR A 211 14.66 4.01 3.38
CA TYR A 211 15.03 2.74 4.01
C TYR A 211 16.41 2.27 3.55
N TYR A 212 16.63 2.17 2.23
CA TYR A 212 17.91 1.73 1.69
C TYR A 212 19.05 2.71 2.01
N LEU A 213 18.80 4.02 2.05
CA LEU A 213 19.77 4.98 2.56
C LEU A 213 20.14 4.68 4.01
N GLY A 214 19.15 4.45 4.86
CA GLY A 214 19.34 4.14 6.27
C GLY A 214 20.19 2.88 6.49
N ILE A 215 19.86 1.80 5.80
CA ILE A 215 20.62 0.54 5.86
C ILE A 215 22.06 0.74 5.37
N ASN A 216 22.28 1.49 4.29
CA ASN A 216 23.64 1.77 3.82
C ASN A 216 24.44 2.64 4.80
N LEU A 217 23.82 3.64 5.45
CA LEU A 217 24.47 4.45 6.48
C LEU A 217 24.91 3.61 7.69
N ILE A 218 24.05 2.67 8.12
CA ILE A 218 24.38 1.70 9.17
C ILE A 218 25.58 0.84 8.73
N ASN A 219 25.56 0.32 7.51
CA ASN A 219 26.67 -0.51 6.99
C ASN A 219 27.99 0.26 6.91
N ILE A 220 27.97 1.50 6.40
CA ILE A 220 29.16 2.36 6.34
C ILE A 220 29.67 2.66 7.75
N SER A 221 28.77 2.93 8.69
CA SER A 221 29.12 3.11 10.10
C SER A 221 29.84 1.89 10.68
N LEU A 222 29.23 0.71 10.58
CA LEU A 222 29.78 -0.53 11.12
C LEU A 222 31.16 -0.87 10.53
N TYR A 223 31.33 -0.67 9.22
CA TYR A 223 32.61 -0.84 8.54
C TYR A 223 33.68 0.11 9.11
N ARG A 224 33.35 1.39 9.31
CA ARG A 224 34.30 2.38 9.85
C ARG A 224 34.61 2.16 11.32
N MET A 225 33.64 1.72 12.12
CA MET A 225 33.84 1.38 13.52
C MET A 225 34.72 0.13 13.68
N GLY A 226 34.65 -0.84 12.76
CA GLY A 226 35.49 -2.04 12.77
C GLY A 226 36.95 -1.80 12.36
N LEU A 227 37.25 -0.69 11.67
CA LEU A 227 38.58 -0.37 11.15
C LEU A 227 39.37 0.65 11.98
N SER A 228 38.73 1.34 12.94
CA SER A 228 39.28 2.58 13.49
C SER A 228 39.80 2.48 14.94
N ASN A 229 40.99 3.06 15.16
CA ASN A 229 41.49 3.46 16.49
C ASN A 229 40.62 4.61 17.08
N ARG A 230 40.59 4.73 18.42
CA ARG A 230 39.61 5.49 19.24
C ARG A 230 39.26 6.94 18.83
N ARG A 231 40.04 7.63 17.98
CA ARG A 231 39.81 9.04 17.58
C ARG A 231 38.86 9.25 16.39
N GLN A 232 38.61 8.24 15.55
CA GLN A 232 37.69 8.35 14.39
C GLN A 232 36.27 7.80 14.69
N ASN A 233 36.00 7.46 15.95
CA ASN A 233 34.77 6.79 16.36
C ASN A 233 33.51 7.69 16.28
N ASN A 234 33.67 9.01 16.43
CA ASN A 234 32.54 9.95 16.47
C ASN A 234 31.77 10.00 15.13
N GLY A 235 32.46 9.97 13.99
CA GLY A 235 31.82 9.96 12.67
C GLY A 235 31.05 8.67 12.40
N GLY A 236 31.56 7.52 12.87
CA GLY A 236 30.85 6.24 12.81
C GLY A 236 29.54 6.27 13.60
N ILE A 237 29.57 6.78 14.83
CA ILE A 237 28.37 6.89 15.68
C ILE A 237 27.31 7.81 15.06
N ILE A 238 27.71 8.94 14.47
CA ILE A 238 26.78 9.86 13.78
C ILE A 238 26.08 9.15 12.62
N LEU A 239 26.83 8.42 11.78
CA LEU A 239 26.26 7.66 10.66
C LEU A 239 25.34 6.54 11.13
N LEU A 240 25.67 5.90 12.25
CA LEU A 240 24.83 4.86 12.86
C LEU A 240 23.48 5.44 13.28
N ALA A 241 23.50 6.54 14.02
CA ALA A 241 22.30 7.24 14.47
C ALA A 241 21.48 7.75 13.29
N ALA A 242 22.12 8.36 12.28
CA ALA A 242 21.47 8.82 11.07
C ALA A 242 20.78 7.67 10.32
N GLY A 243 21.43 6.52 10.22
CA GLY A 243 20.86 5.33 9.59
C GLY A 243 19.64 4.77 10.33
N PHE A 244 19.67 4.73 11.67
CA PHE A 244 18.50 4.34 12.46
C PHE A 244 17.33 5.32 12.32
N ILE A 245 17.61 6.62 12.36
CA ILE A 245 16.59 7.65 12.15
C ILE A 245 15.99 7.53 10.75
N ALA A 246 16.79 7.28 9.71
CA ALA A 246 16.32 7.06 8.35
C ALA A 246 15.34 5.87 8.28
N VAL A 247 15.74 4.71 8.82
CA VAL A 247 14.87 3.53 8.87
C VAL A 247 13.56 3.87 9.58
N MET A 248 13.61 4.62 10.68
CA MET A 248 12.41 5.06 11.38
C MET A 248 11.48 5.94 10.56
N ILE A 249 12.04 6.92 9.85
CA ILE A 249 11.25 7.80 9.00
C ILE A 249 10.70 7.03 7.80
N SER A 250 11.42 6.04 7.26
CA SER A 250 10.91 5.20 6.16
C SER A 250 9.62 4.47 6.54
N PHE A 251 9.55 3.97 7.78
CA PHE A 251 8.35 3.35 8.33
C PHE A 251 7.21 4.33 8.53
N LEU A 252 7.50 5.54 9.03
CA LEU A 252 6.51 6.61 9.13
C LEU A 252 5.94 6.96 7.75
N LEU A 253 6.81 7.14 6.74
CA LEU A 253 6.40 7.38 5.35
C LEU A 253 5.53 6.23 4.83
N GLN A 254 5.87 4.97 5.13
CA GLN A 254 5.06 3.82 4.73
C GLN A 254 3.65 3.87 5.33
N ILE A 255 3.49 4.27 6.60
CA ILE A 255 2.17 4.45 7.22
C ILE A 255 1.36 5.52 6.48
N LEU A 256 2.00 6.62 6.07
CA LEU A 256 1.34 7.68 5.30
C LEU A 256 0.93 7.21 3.91
N VAL A 257 1.77 6.40 3.25
CA VAL A 257 1.44 5.77 1.96
C VAL A 257 0.26 4.82 2.11
N LEU A 258 0.19 4.03 3.19
CA LEU A 258 -0.98 3.19 3.48
C LEU A 258 -2.24 4.02 3.73
N ALA A 259 -2.13 5.14 4.44
CA ALA A 259 -3.25 6.06 4.62
C ALA A 259 -3.73 6.65 3.29
N PHE A 260 -2.81 7.00 2.39
CA PHE A 260 -3.14 7.46 1.05
C PHE A 260 -3.85 6.35 0.24
N SER A 261 -3.36 5.11 0.31
CA SER A 261 -3.99 3.93 -0.30
C SER A 261 -5.46 3.79 0.14
N ARG A 262 -5.74 3.93 1.45
CA ARG A 262 -7.11 3.84 1.96
C ARG A 262 -8.03 4.95 1.42
N LEU A 263 -7.51 6.16 1.19
CA LEU A 263 -8.29 7.22 0.53
C LEU A 263 -8.63 6.88 -0.93
N ARG A 264 -7.73 6.17 -1.63
CA ARG A 264 -7.97 5.70 -2.99
C ARG A 264 -9.05 4.62 -3.07
N GLU A 265 -9.12 3.74 -2.08
CA GLU A 265 -10.19 2.75 -1.95
C GLU A 265 -11.57 3.41 -1.84
N TYR A 266 -11.72 4.41 -0.95
CA TYR A 266 -12.98 5.18 -0.86
C TYR A 266 -13.31 5.88 -2.18
N TYR A 267 -12.29 6.33 -2.93
CA TYR A 267 -12.51 6.95 -4.22
C TYR A 267 -12.94 5.94 -5.30
N ALA A 268 -12.36 4.75 -5.30
CA ALA A 268 -12.79 3.63 -6.15
C ALA A 268 -14.21 3.15 -5.80
N ASP A 269 -14.58 3.13 -4.51
CA ASP A 269 -15.95 2.84 -4.06
C ASP A 269 -16.98 3.78 -4.68
N THR A 270 -16.66 5.06 -4.88
CA THR A 270 -17.57 5.99 -5.58
C THR A 270 -17.81 5.60 -7.04
N VAL A 271 -16.84 4.97 -7.70
CA VAL A 271 -16.96 4.49 -9.08
C VAL A 271 -17.77 3.20 -9.14
N GLY A 272 -17.57 2.28 -8.18
CA GLY A 272 -18.43 1.09 -8.02
C GLY A 272 -19.90 1.47 -7.80
N VAL A 273 -20.14 2.45 -6.94
CA VAL A 273 -21.50 3.01 -6.70
C VAL A 273 -22.07 3.67 -7.95
N ARG A 274 -21.26 4.38 -8.75
CA ARG A 274 -21.71 4.95 -10.04
C ARG A 274 -22.03 3.87 -11.08
N ALA A 275 -21.33 2.74 -11.04
CA ALA A 275 -21.49 1.66 -11.99
C ALA A 275 -22.82 0.89 -11.81
N ALA A 276 -23.19 0.59 -10.57
CA ALA A 276 -24.31 -0.32 -10.27
C ALA A 276 -25.21 0.12 -9.09
N GLY A 277 -24.92 1.25 -8.45
CA GLY A 277 -25.69 1.78 -7.32
C GLY A 277 -25.14 1.37 -5.95
N LYS A 278 -25.64 2.05 -4.90
CA LYS A 278 -25.18 1.84 -3.51
C LYS A 278 -25.49 0.43 -3.00
N ASP A 279 -26.70 -0.05 -3.23
CA ASP A 279 -27.16 -1.32 -2.68
C ASP A 279 -26.34 -2.49 -3.22
N ALA A 280 -26.13 -2.55 -4.54
CA ALA A 280 -25.29 -3.56 -5.17
C ALA A 280 -23.85 -3.55 -4.62
N MET A 281 -23.24 -2.37 -4.47
CA MET A 281 -21.89 -2.25 -3.92
C MET A 281 -21.82 -2.71 -2.46
N GLN A 282 -22.80 -2.33 -1.63
CA GLN A 282 -22.85 -2.72 -0.22
C GLN A 282 -23.08 -4.24 -0.07
N ARG A 283 -23.99 -4.84 -0.84
CA ARG A 283 -24.22 -6.29 -0.84
C ARG A 283 -22.98 -7.07 -1.27
N ALA A 284 -22.33 -6.64 -2.36
CA ALA A 284 -21.08 -7.27 -2.83
C ALA A 284 -19.98 -7.23 -1.74
N LEU A 285 -19.75 -6.05 -1.15
CA LEU A 285 -18.76 -5.86 -0.08
C LEU A 285 -19.08 -6.70 1.16
N ALA A 286 -20.34 -6.74 1.58
CA ALA A 286 -20.77 -7.53 2.73
C ALA A 286 -20.63 -9.04 2.47
N LYS A 287 -20.98 -9.51 1.26
CA LYS A 287 -20.75 -10.89 0.81
C LYS A 287 -19.27 -11.25 0.93
N ILE A 288 -18.39 -10.45 0.32
CA ILE A 288 -16.93 -10.68 0.36
C ILE A 288 -16.41 -10.74 1.80
N HIS A 289 -16.84 -9.79 2.64
CA HIS A 289 -16.47 -9.75 4.06
C HIS A 289 -16.88 -11.02 4.81
N ILE A 290 -18.12 -11.46 4.63
CA ILE A 290 -18.65 -12.66 5.28
C ILE A 290 -17.86 -13.91 4.85
N TYR A 291 -17.51 -14.03 3.57
CA TYR A 291 -16.72 -15.15 3.05
C TYR A 291 -15.34 -15.22 3.71
N TYR A 292 -14.58 -14.11 3.66
CA TYR A 292 -13.21 -14.07 4.19
C TYR A 292 -13.13 -14.17 5.71
N ASN A 293 -14.21 -13.82 6.40
CA ASN A 293 -14.30 -13.96 7.84
C ASN A 293 -14.68 -15.39 8.26
N ARG A 294 -15.19 -16.25 7.35
CA ARG A 294 -15.52 -17.67 7.61
C ARG A 294 -14.37 -18.64 7.26
N ASN A 295 -13.66 -18.44 6.16
CA ASN A 295 -12.66 -19.40 5.66
C ASN A 295 -11.26 -19.15 6.26
N TYR A 296 -11.01 -19.68 7.46
CA TYR A 296 -9.72 -19.54 8.18
C TYR A 296 -8.50 -20.05 7.36
N ARG A 297 -8.68 -21.05 6.48
CA ARG A 297 -7.61 -21.58 5.60
C ARG A 297 -7.19 -20.61 4.49
N ASP A 298 -8.14 -20.08 3.72
CA ASP A 298 -7.86 -19.13 2.64
C ASP A 298 -7.30 -17.81 3.19
N ARG A 299 -7.71 -17.45 4.42
CA ARG A 299 -7.15 -16.31 5.16
C ARG A 299 -5.67 -16.46 5.47
N ILE A 300 -5.25 -17.64 5.93
CA ILE A 300 -3.85 -17.95 6.21
C ILE A 300 -3.06 -18.01 4.90
N GLU A 301 -3.65 -18.53 3.83
CA GLU A 301 -3.02 -18.56 2.51
C GLU A 301 -2.81 -17.15 1.92
N ILE A 302 -3.80 -16.25 2.08
CA ILE A 302 -3.70 -14.84 1.66
C ILE A 302 -2.79 -14.02 2.57
N ALA A 303 -2.87 -14.21 3.90
CA ALA A 303 -2.00 -13.52 4.86
C ALA A 303 -0.51 -13.89 4.66
N ASN A 304 -0.24 -15.13 4.25
CA ASN A 304 1.10 -15.61 3.90
C ASN A 304 1.46 -15.42 2.42
N SER A 305 0.51 -15.00 1.57
CA SER A 305 0.78 -14.75 0.16
C SER A 305 1.54 -13.44 -0.03
N LYS A 306 2.61 -13.50 -0.85
CA LYS A 306 3.36 -12.32 -1.28
C LYS A 306 2.52 -11.31 -2.09
N LEU A 307 1.29 -11.68 -2.45
CA LEU A 307 0.36 -10.91 -3.27
C LEU A 307 -0.83 -10.35 -2.48
N LYS A 308 -0.79 -10.32 -1.14
CA LYS A 308 -1.88 -9.79 -0.29
C LYS A 308 -2.37 -8.39 -0.67
N THR A 309 -1.55 -7.59 -1.37
CA THR A 309 -1.90 -6.26 -1.87
C THR A 309 -2.81 -6.27 -3.11
N LEU A 310 -3.02 -7.44 -3.73
CA LEU A 310 -3.94 -7.64 -4.87
C LEU A 310 -5.32 -8.16 -4.43
N PHE A 311 -5.55 -8.32 -3.12
CA PHE A 311 -6.83 -8.79 -2.58
C PHE A 311 -7.59 -7.61 -2.01
N ILE A 312 -8.90 -7.52 -2.31
CA ILE A 312 -9.81 -6.47 -1.81
C ILE A 312 -9.92 -6.51 -0.25
N TYR A 313 -9.41 -7.57 0.40
CA TYR A 313 -9.61 -7.86 1.82
C TYR A 313 -8.34 -8.16 2.63
N ALA A 314 -8.18 -7.47 3.76
CA ALA A 314 -7.25 -7.85 4.83
C ALA A 314 -7.81 -7.43 6.21
N LEU A 315 -8.09 -8.43 7.07
CA LEU A 315 -8.44 -8.38 8.51
C LEU A 315 -9.94 -8.25 8.92
N THR A 316 -10.31 -8.92 10.02
CA THR A 316 -11.60 -9.05 10.78
C THR A 316 -12.32 -10.43 10.82
N ASP A 317 -12.98 -10.78 11.92
CA ASP A 317 -13.49 -12.14 12.20
C ASP A 317 -15.03 -12.23 12.09
N ALA A 318 -15.57 -13.40 11.73
CA ALA A 318 -16.98 -13.90 11.85
C ALA A 318 -17.55 -14.68 10.63
N VAL A 319 -18.33 -15.73 10.93
CA VAL A 319 -18.72 -16.87 10.06
C VAL A 319 -20.04 -16.63 9.26
N ALA A 320 -20.10 -16.81 7.92
CA ALA A 320 -21.28 -17.34 7.16
C ALA A 320 -20.99 -17.81 5.70
N GLU A 321 -21.94 -18.54 5.09
CA GLU A 321 -21.80 -19.51 3.96
C GLU A 321 -21.65 -18.81 2.59
N PRO A 322 -20.98 -19.40 1.58
CA PRO A 322 -20.66 -18.71 0.31
C PRO A 322 -21.87 -18.25 -0.51
N TYR A 323 -23.03 -18.92 -0.34
CA TYR A 323 -24.27 -18.67 -1.08
C TYR A 323 -25.30 -17.85 -0.30
N TYR A 324 -24.85 -17.10 0.70
CA TYR A 324 -25.76 -16.35 1.58
C TYR A 324 -26.37 -15.14 0.83
N ARG A 325 -27.70 -15.04 0.85
CA ARG A 325 -28.37 -13.77 0.51
C ARG A 325 -28.10 -12.79 1.64
N VAL A 326 -27.24 -11.83 1.39
CA VAL A 326 -26.97 -10.75 2.35
C VAL A 326 -28.21 -9.88 2.46
N SER A 327 -28.78 -9.81 3.66
CA SER A 327 -29.90 -8.93 3.96
C SER A 327 -29.42 -7.53 4.34
N ARG A 328 -30.34 -6.56 4.35
CA ARG A 328 -30.02 -5.21 4.84
C ARG A 328 -29.57 -5.21 6.30
N GLU A 329 -30.13 -6.10 7.11
CA GLU A 329 -29.78 -6.27 8.53
C GLU A 329 -28.33 -6.75 8.70
N ASP A 330 -27.83 -7.61 7.81
CA ASP A 330 -26.43 -8.06 7.83
C ASP A 330 -25.47 -6.91 7.52
N ILE A 331 -25.81 -6.07 6.53
CA ILE A 331 -25.04 -4.87 6.18
C ILE A 331 -25.00 -3.90 7.37
N GLU A 332 -26.14 -3.65 8.01
CA GLU A 332 -26.22 -2.81 9.20
C GLU A 332 -25.43 -3.37 10.38
N ARG A 333 -25.44 -4.69 10.58
CA ARG A 333 -24.63 -5.35 11.60
C ARG A 333 -23.15 -5.11 11.37
N ILE A 334 -22.67 -5.28 10.13
CA ILE A 334 -21.26 -5.03 9.78
C ILE A 334 -20.94 -3.54 9.97
N MET A 335 -21.82 -2.63 9.57
CA MET A 335 -21.64 -1.18 9.78
C MET A 335 -21.49 -0.79 11.26
N ARG A 336 -22.07 -1.55 12.19
CA ARG A 336 -21.99 -1.29 13.64
C ARG A 336 -20.77 -1.92 14.31
N MET A 337 -20.01 -2.77 13.61
CA MET A 337 -18.83 -3.41 14.20
C MET A 337 -17.78 -2.38 14.63
N PRO A 338 -17.15 -2.56 15.81
CA PRO A 338 -16.07 -1.71 16.26
C PRO A 338 -14.87 -1.87 15.33
N VAL A 339 -14.14 -0.78 15.11
CA VAL A 339 -12.95 -0.76 14.26
C VAL A 339 -11.73 -0.47 15.12
N SER A 340 -10.78 -1.41 15.15
CA SER A 340 -9.51 -1.21 15.83
C SER A 340 -8.68 -0.17 15.10
N ALA A 341 -8.37 0.94 15.76
CA ALA A 341 -7.54 2.01 15.19
C ALA A 341 -6.12 1.52 14.86
N LEU A 342 -5.62 0.54 15.62
CA LEU A 342 -4.31 -0.05 15.41
C LEU A 342 -4.25 -0.91 14.14
N GLU A 343 -5.23 -1.78 13.94
CA GLU A 343 -5.30 -2.63 12.74
C GLU A 343 -5.46 -1.78 11.48
N GLU A 344 -6.26 -0.71 11.56
CA GLU A 344 -6.50 0.19 10.44
C GLU A 344 -5.22 0.91 9.97
N ILE A 345 -4.32 1.27 10.87
CA ILE A 345 -3.08 1.97 10.53
C ILE A 345 -2.22 1.12 9.58
N PHE A 346 -2.14 -0.18 9.83
CA PHE A 346 -1.32 -1.13 9.07
C PHE A 346 -2.05 -1.80 7.90
N ALA A 347 -3.36 -1.58 7.78
CA ALA A 347 -4.16 -2.12 6.69
C ALA A 347 -3.95 -1.34 5.38
N THR A 348 -3.84 -2.07 4.26
CA THR A 348 -3.81 -1.50 2.90
C THR A 348 -5.19 -1.02 2.45
N HIS A 349 -6.26 -1.67 2.94
CA HIS A 349 -7.65 -1.31 2.69
C HIS A 349 -8.31 -0.75 3.94
N PRO A 350 -9.28 0.18 3.81
CA PRO A 350 -10.04 0.64 4.93
C PRO A 350 -10.93 -0.49 5.48
N PRO A 351 -11.13 -0.56 6.81
CA PRO A 351 -12.00 -1.56 7.41
C PRO A 351 -13.41 -1.51 6.83
N MET A 352 -13.99 -2.70 6.58
CA MET A 352 -15.32 -2.82 5.96
C MET A 352 -16.42 -1.98 6.60
N PRO A 353 -16.52 -1.90 7.94
CA PRO A 353 -17.54 -1.06 8.56
C PRO A 353 -17.42 0.41 8.14
N LYS A 354 -16.21 0.91 7.90
CA LYS A 354 -15.99 2.28 7.41
C LYS A 354 -16.37 2.44 5.95
N ARG A 355 -16.03 1.47 5.08
CA ARG A 355 -16.42 1.48 3.66
C ARG A 355 -17.94 1.50 3.50
N LEU A 356 -18.65 0.61 4.21
CA LEU A 356 -20.11 0.55 4.14
C LEU A 356 -20.76 1.85 4.64
N ARG A 357 -20.28 2.41 5.77
CA ARG A 357 -20.75 3.72 6.26
C ARG A 357 -20.43 4.87 5.31
N PHE A 358 -19.29 4.83 4.63
CA PHE A 358 -18.94 5.83 3.62
C PHE A 358 -19.91 5.75 2.44
N ILE A 359 -20.16 4.56 1.90
CA ILE A 359 -21.10 4.35 0.79
C ILE A 359 -22.52 4.78 1.15
N GLU A 360 -22.97 4.45 2.36
CA GLU A 360 -24.29 4.85 2.87
C GLU A 360 -24.46 6.37 2.81
N ASN A 361 -23.46 7.10 3.31
CA ASN A 361 -23.45 8.55 3.44
C ASN A 361 -23.13 9.31 2.13
N LEU A 362 -22.90 8.63 1.00
CA LEU A 362 -22.70 9.30 -0.29
C LEU A 362 -23.98 10.06 -0.71
N SER A 363 -24.05 11.36 -0.46
CA SER A 363 -25.26 12.14 -0.71
C SER A 363 -25.45 12.58 -2.17
N TRP A 364 -24.49 12.30 -3.05
CA TRP A 364 -24.55 12.61 -4.48
C TRP A 364 -24.44 11.34 -5.33
N LEU A 365 -25.59 10.89 -5.81
CA LEU A 365 -25.77 10.24 -7.11
C LEU A 365 -26.82 11.03 -7.87
#